data_AF-A0A0C3B0Q4-F1
#
_entry.id   AF-A0A0C3B0Q4-F1
#
_cell.length_a   1.000
_cell.length_b   1.000
_cell.length_c   1.000
_cell.angle_alpha   90.00
_cell.angle_beta   90.00
_cell.angle_gamma   90.00
#
_symmetry.space_group_name_H-M   'P 1'
#
loop_
_entity.id
_entity.type
_entity.pdbx_description
1 polymer ?
#
loop_
_entity_poly.entity_id
_entity_poly.type
_entity_poly.pdbx_seq_one_letter_code
_entity_poly.pdbx_strand_id
1 'polypeptide(L)'
;MPPANSLPTELWLIIFESLVAISTSPSEYSNSNNFPEVSRHLRSPWDQPLVKNTRLYNLRLVSRSFKALFERVMPLFNHHFFEKSALCDIPAGKKALYVSQDVDILHYLPRLISKPATCHQICTLDIYNTSKQNRLEESTFDILCNNASDFPLLQTLSLEPPRTTTGGPFSNFWFRLNDAFPQLTCLVVRQWVPSYEGDTDLTFGRLEVLDVNGAPPDFRLHFPSLKHAAFGCVSSSELASFNGRSRLESLLLKEIVEAHHFSWDLFPNLQLIGIPGRRAETFGPLPPLPAHHPLRHIYIYLGVTFHSGRGSDRITQYEWLSRMVGHLPAVSRITLAVETSAKHHQPWVSMDYDQETLRRLGLSVNKIASRQIKGTRLVVLQRTSSPSTGLDWYHNYSASLVNPSLHTPAVSQAQGKGERWKRFQDFASRKLGSVY
;
A
#
# COMPACT_ATOMS: atom_id res chain seq x y z
N MET A 1 -14.42 40.15 1.09
CA MET A 1 -14.80 38.81 0.59
C MET A 1 -16.23 38.53 1.03
N PRO A 2 -17.13 38.09 0.14
CA PRO A 2 -18.44 37.65 0.57
C PRO A 2 -18.30 36.44 1.50
N PRO A 3 -19.17 36.28 2.52
CA PRO A 3 -19.09 35.15 3.43
C PRO A 3 -19.27 33.86 2.64
N ALA A 4 -18.41 32.86 2.86
CA ALA A 4 -18.50 31.55 2.20
C ALA A 4 -19.88 30.89 2.39
N ASN A 5 -20.62 31.25 3.44
CA ASN A 5 -21.98 30.78 3.71
C ASN A 5 -23.07 31.40 2.79
N SER A 6 -22.71 32.24 1.81
CA SER A 6 -23.65 32.89 0.89
C SER A 6 -24.05 32.04 -0.32
N LEU A 7 -23.36 30.92 -0.57
CA LEU A 7 -23.72 30.00 -1.63
C LEU A 7 -25.03 29.25 -1.29
N PRO A 8 -25.99 29.15 -2.23
CA PRO A 8 -27.16 28.30 -2.11
C PRO A 8 -26.81 26.85 -1.78
N THR A 9 -27.68 26.19 -1.02
CA THR A 9 -27.51 24.80 -0.58
C THR A 9 -27.31 23.84 -1.76
N GLU A 10 -27.97 24.10 -2.88
CA GLU A 10 -27.91 23.32 -4.11
C GLU A 10 -26.50 23.35 -4.73
N LEU A 11 -25.85 24.52 -4.73
CA LEU A 11 -24.47 24.66 -5.21
C LEU A 11 -23.49 23.96 -4.26
N TRP A 12 -23.73 24.05 -2.96
CA TRP A 12 -22.93 23.28 -1.99
C TRP A 12 -23.07 21.77 -2.18
N LEU A 13 -24.27 21.28 -2.49
CA LEU A 13 -24.47 19.85 -2.80
C LEU A 13 -23.64 19.43 -4.01
N ILE A 14 -23.66 20.21 -5.10
CA ILE A 14 -22.86 19.91 -6.30
C ILE A 14 -21.36 19.91 -5.98
N ILE A 15 -20.88 20.86 -5.17
CA ILE A 15 -19.48 20.92 -4.74
C ILE A 15 -19.13 19.68 -3.91
N PHE A 16 -19.96 19.30 -2.94
CA PHE A 16 -19.74 18.13 -2.10
C PHE A 16 -19.78 16.84 -2.92
N GLU A 17 -20.73 16.70 -3.85
CA GLU A 17 -20.82 15.57 -4.77
C GLU A 17 -19.58 15.46 -5.66
N SER A 18 -19.05 16.59 -6.14
CA SER A 18 -17.80 16.63 -6.92
C SER A 18 -16.60 16.21 -6.08
N LEU A 19 -16.48 16.71 -4.85
CA LEU A 19 -15.44 16.30 -3.91
C LEU A 19 -15.53 14.81 -3.53
N VAL A 20 -16.75 14.27 -3.48
CA VAL A 20 -16.99 12.84 -3.25
C VAL A 20 -16.63 12.01 -4.48
N ALA A 21 -16.96 12.44 -5.71
CA ALA A 21 -16.54 11.77 -6.93
C ALA A 21 -15.01 11.63 -7.00
N ILE A 22 -14.29 12.70 -6.65
CA ILE A 22 -12.81 12.71 -6.55
C ILE A 22 -12.30 11.67 -5.53
N SER A 23 -13.07 11.36 -4.50
CA SER A 23 -12.69 10.37 -3.50
C SER A 23 -13.00 8.92 -3.89
N THR A 24 -13.74 8.69 -4.98
CA THR A 24 -14.15 7.34 -5.41
C THR A 24 -13.20 6.70 -6.42
N SER A 25 -12.41 7.50 -7.14
CA SER A 25 -11.45 7.04 -8.13
C SER A 25 -10.01 7.15 -7.59
N PRO A 26 -9.25 6.05 -7.43
CA PRO A 26 -7.88 6.08 -6.93
C PRO A 26 -6.94 6.97 -7.73
N SER A 27 -7.17 7.17 -9.04
CA SER A 27 -6.35 8.07 -9.86
C SER A 27 -6.41 9.53 -9.38
N GLU A 28 -7.51 9.94 -8.75
CA GLU A 28 -7.73 11.35 -8.37
C GLU A 28 -7.15 11.71 -7.00
N TYR A 29 -6.95 10.74 -6.11
CA TYR A 29 -6.37 10.97 -4.78
C TYR A 29 -5.05 10.23 -4.53
N SER A 30 -4.67 9.29 -5.40
CA SER A 30 -3.36 8.63 -5.32
C SER A 30 -2.25 9.63 -5.67
N ASN A 31 -1.19 9.58 -4.88
CA ASN A 31 0.06 10.29 -5.13
C ASN A 31 1.22 9.48 -4.53
N SER A 32 2.43 9.90 -4.82
CA SER A 32 3.65 9.25 -4.31
C SER A 32 3.69 9.10 -2.79
N ASN A 33 3.02 9.94 -2.01
CA ASN A 33 3.04 9.87 -0.55
C ASN A 33 2.04 8.87 0.05
N ASN A 34 0.96 8.53 -0.65
CA ASN A 34 -0.11 7.67 -0.12
C ASN A 34 -0.34 6.41 -0.95
N PHE A 35 0.33 6.26 -2.11
CA PHE A 35 0.16 5.11 -2.99
C PHE A 35 0.31 3.75 -2.29
N PRO A 36 1.27 3.53 -1.36
CA PRO A 36 1.34 2.26 -0.62
C PRO A 36 0.08 1.95 0.19
N GLU A 37 -0.52 2.95 0.82
CA GLU A 37 -1.79 2.82 1.53
C GLU A 37 -2.96 2.57 0.55
N VAL A 38 -2.96 3.23 -0.61
CA VAL A 38 -3.96 3.03 -1.68
C VAL A 38 -3.90 1.62 -2.25
N SER A 39 -2.72 1.16 -2.69
CA SER A 39 -2.51 -0.20 -3.20
C SER A 39 -2.93 -1.25 -2.17
N ARG A 40 -2.57 -1.06 -0.90
CA ARG A 40 -3.00 -1.94 0.20
C ARG A 40 -4.52 -1.96 0.40
N HIS A 41 -5.20 -0.81 0.32
CA HIS A 41 -6.66 -0.75 0.37
C HIS A 41 -7.26 -1.51 -0.81
N LEU A 42 -6.86 -1.20 -2.04
CA LEU A 42 -7.46 -1.81 -3.23
C LEU A 42 -7.30 -3.33 -3.26
N ARG A 43 -6.19 -3.85 -2.74
CA ARG A 43 -5.98 -5.30 -2.61
C ARG A 43 -6.82 -5.96 -1.52
N SER A 44 -7.22 -5.23 -0.48
CA SER A 44 -7.97 -5.78 0.66
C SER A 44 -8.85 -4.71 1.30
N PRO A 45 -9.89 -4.24 0.60
CA PRO A 45 -10.66 -3.05 0.99
C PRO A 45 -11.40 -3.26 2.32
N TRP A 46 -11.77 -4.52 2.59
CA TRP A 46 -12.40 -5.01 3.81
C TRP A 46 -11.52 -4.87 5.05
N ASP A 47 -10.25 -5.28 4.96
CA ASP A 47 -9.32 -5.22 6.08
C ASP A 47 -8.69 -3.85 6.25
N GLN A 48 -8.77 -3.05 5.20
CA GLN A 48 -8.04 -1.82 5.06
C GLN A 48 -8.93 -0.72 4.52
N PRO A 49 -9.94 -0.25 5.26
CA PRO A 49 -10.76 0.85 4.80
C PRO A 49 -9.84 2.00 4.38
N LEU A 50 -10.15 2.59 3.22
CA LEU A 50 -9.47 3.77 2.70
C LEU A 50 -9.36 4.74 3.84
N VAL A 51 -8.17 5.33 4.03
CA VAL A 51 -8.02 6.41 4.99
C VAL A 51 -8.98 7.49 4.55
N LYS A 52 -10.13 7.55 5.25
CA LYS A 52 -11.19 8.54 5.10
C LYS A 52 -10.54 9.85 4.72
N ASN A 53 -10.84 10.38 3.52
CA ASN A 53 -10.26 11.63 3.05
C ASN A 53 -10.45 12.66 4.16
N THR A 54 -9.38 12.94 4.90
CA THR A 54 -9.50 13.61 6.20
C THR A 54 -9.98 15.04 5.98
N ARG A 55 -9.66 15.61 4.81
CA ARG A 55 -10.18 16.92 4.38
C ARG A 55 -11.69 16.87 4.18
N LEU A 56 -12.21 15.85 3.48
CA LEU A 56 -13.65 15.66 3.29
C LEU A 56 -14.39 15.47 4.63
N TYR A 57 -13.85 14.64 5.52
CA TYR A 57 -14.42 14.43 6.85
C TYR A 57 -14.34 15.66 7.75
N ASN A 58 -13.34 16.52 7.56
CA ASN A 58 -13.21 17.77 8.29
C ASN A 58 -14.22 18.83 7.82
N LEU A 59 -14.82 18.70 6.63
CA LEU A 59 -15.89 19.60 6.19
C LEU A 59 -17.08 19.60 7.17
N ARG A 60 -17.38 18.46 7.79
CA ARG A 60 -18.44 18.36 8.82
C ARG A 60 -18.15 19.19 10.08
N LEU A 61 -16.90 19.61 10.27
CA LEU A 61 -16.46 20.41 11.42
C LEU A 61 -16.49 21.92 11.15
N VAL A 62 -16.74 22.35 9.90
CA VAL A 62 -16.76 23.77 9.52
C VAL A 62 -17.96 24.51 10.09
N SER A 63 -19.17 23.93 9.96
CA SER A 63 -20.40 24.50 10.50
C SER A 63 -21.50 23.44 10.61
N ARG A 64 -22.61 23.76 11.30
CA ARG A 64 -23.78 22.88 11.38
C ARG A 64 -24.41 22.64 10.00
N SER A 65 -24.45 23.65 9.13
CA SER A 65 -24.96 23.53 7.76
C SER A 65 -24.09 22.60 6.92
N PHE A 66 -22.77 22.70 7.03
CA PHE A 66 -21.84 21.80 6.36
C PHE A 66 -21.94 20.37 6.90
N LYS A 67 -22.15 20.20 8.21
CA LYS A 67 -22.43 18.88 8.78
C LYS A 67 -23.69 18.26 8.18
N ALA A 68 -24.79 19.01 8.09
CA ALA A 68 -26.04 18.51 7.49
C ALA A 68 -25.89 18.16 6.00
N LEU A 69 -25.18 19.01 5.23
CA LEU A 69 -24.85 18.74 3.84
C LEU A 69 -23.98 17.50 3.67
N PHE A 70 -22.94 17.37 4.50
CA PHE A 70 -22.09 16.20 4.55
C PHE A 70 -22.91 14.93 4.85
N GLU A 71 -23.74 14.95 5.89
CA GLU A 71 -24.61 13.81 6.26
C GLU A 71 -25.58 13.42 5.15
N ARG A 72 -26.00 14.37 4.30
CA ARG A 72 -26.85 14.11 3.12
C ARG A 72 -26.12 13.48 1.94
N VAL A 73 -24.85 13.83 1.70
CA VAL A 73 -24.03 13.32 0.58
C VAL A 73 -23.25 12.05 0.98
N MET A 74 -23.00 11.84 2.28
CA MET A 74 -22.31 10.67 2.82
C MET A 74 -22.89 9.31 2.39
N PRO A 75 -24.20 9.12 2.23
CA PRO A 75 -24.74 7.90 1.65
C PRO A 75 -24.24 7.61 0.23
N LEU A 76 -23.93 8.64 -0.57
CA LEU A 76 -23.29 8.52 -1.89
C LEU A 76 -21.80 8.17 -1.77
N PHE A 77 -21.15 8.61 -0.69
CA PHE A 77 -19.76 8.25 -0.33
C PHE A 77 -19.65 6.80 0.15
N ASN A 78 -20.70 6.27 0.78
CA ASN A 78 -20.65 4.96 1.42
C ASN A 78 -20.42 3.87 0.36
N HIS A 79 -19.16 3.48 0.21
CA HIS A 79 -18.71 2.20 -0.33
C HIS A 79 -19.71 1.14 0.13
N HIS A 80 -20.40 0.52 -0.83
CA HIS A 80 -21.32 -0.53 -0.46
C HIS A 80 -20.52 -1.83 -0.41
N PHE A 81 -20.41 -2.35 0.80
CA PHE A 81 -19.76 -3.59 1.15
C PHE A 81 -20.84 -4.68 1.17
N PHE A 82 -20.81 -5.57 0.18
CA PHE A 82 -21.72 -6.70 0.13
C PHE A 82 -21.28 -7.82 1.10
N GLU A 83 -22.06 -8.05 2.15
CA GLU A 83 -21.82 -9.12 3.13
C GLU A 83 -22.74 -10.34 2.91
N LYS A 84 -22.28 -11.50 3.41
CA LYS A 84 -22.82 -12.86 3.20
C LYS A 84 -24.33 -13.03 3.50
N SER A 85 -24.92 -12.14 4.30
CA SER A 85 -26.31 -12.25 4.78
C SER A 85 -27.35 -11.51 3.93
N ALA A 86 -26.94 -10.81 2.87
CA ALA A 86 -27.81 -9.87 2.19
C ALA A 86 -28.08 -10.29 0.74
N LEU A 87 -29.25 -10.87 0.52
CA LEU A 87 -30.05 -10.67 -0.70
C LEU A 87 -30.51 -9.19 -0.82
N CYS A 88 -29.79 -8.23 -0.24
CA CYS A 88 -30.23 -6.85 -0.20
C CYS A 88 -30.10 -6.22 -1.58
N ASP A 89 -31.13 -5.47 -1.93
CA ASP A 89 -31.08 -4.57 -3.07
C ASP A 89 -29.89 -3.62 -2.94
N ILE A 90 -29.17 -3.44 -4.05
CA ILE A 90 -28.14 -2.42 -4.16
C ILE A 90 -28.86 -1.06 -3.99
N PRO A 91 -28.51 -0.25 -2.99
CA PRO A 91 -29.14 1.05 -2.82
C PRO A 91 -28.92 1.91 -4.06
N ALA A 92 -29.93 2.66 -4.49
CA ALA A 92 -29.78 3.63 -5.57
C ALA A 92 -28.70 4.69 -5.22
N GLY A 93 -27.94 5.16 -6.21
CA GLY A 93 -26.92 6.19 -6.02
C GLY A 93 -25.54 5.68 -5.60
N LYS A 94 -25.32 4.36 -5.53
CA LYS A 94 -24.00 3.79 -5.21
C LYS A 94 -23.06 3.81 -6.39
N LYS A 95 -21.92 4.48 -6.23
CA LYS A 95 -20.87 4.59 -7.25
C LYS A 95 -19.72 3.59 -7.07
N ALA A 96 -19.50 3.12 -5.85
CA ALA A 96 -18.43 2.17 -5.52
C ALA A 96 -19.00 0.90 -4.85
N LEU A 97 -18.78 -0.25 -5.48
CA LEU A 97 -19.20 -1.56 -5.00
C LEU A 97 -17.99 -2.42 -4.65
N TYR A 98 -18.01 -2.98 -3.45
CA TYR A 98 -17.02 -3.96 -3.00
C TYR A 98 -17.72 -5.25 -2.64
N VAL A 99 -17.34 -6.33 -3.33
CA VAL A 99 -17.92 -7.66 -3.10
C VAL A 99 -17.02 -8.42 -2.12
N SER A 100 -17.62 -8.99 -1.07
CA SER A 100 -16.88 -9.74 -0.06
C SER A 100 -16.37 -11.06 -0.63
N GLN A 101 -15.28 -11.56 -0.04
CA GLN A 101 -14.72 -12.88 -0.33
C GLN A 101 -15.75 -14.00 -0.11
N ASP A 102 -16.72 -13.79 0.78
CA ASP A 102 -17.73 -14.80 1.12
C ASP A 102 -18.99 -14.79 0.22
N VAL A 103 -19.05 -13.91 -0.77
CA VAL A 103 -20.20 -13.78 -1.67
C VAL A 103 -19.97 -14.59 -2.95
N ASP A 104 -20.98 -15.36 -3.35
CA ASP A 104 -20.97 -16.05 -4.63
C ASP A 104 -21.17 -15.05 -5.79
N ILE A 105 -20.03 -14.62 -6.34
CA ILE A 105 -20.00 -13.61 -7.39
C ILE A 105 -20.67 -14.06 -8.69
N LEU A 106 -20.70 -15.36 -9.00
CA LEU A 106 -21.31 -15.88 -10.22
C LEU A 106 -22.83 -15.72 -10.21
N HIS A 107 -23.44 -15.77 -9.02
CA HIS A 107 -24.86 -15.47 -8.86
C HIS A 107 -25.14 -13.96 -8.72
N TYR A 108 -24.18 -13.21 -8.17
CA TYR A 108 -24.36 -11.78 -7.91
C TYR A 108 -24.22 -10.92 -9.17
N LEU A 109 -23.19 -11.15 -9.99
CA LEU A 109 -22.90 -10.29 -11.13
C LEU A 109 -24.05 -10.25 -12.16
N PRO A 110 -24.69 -11.37 -12.54
CA PRO A 110 -25.88 -11.35 -13.40
C PRO A 110 -27.07 -10.57 -12.81
N ARG A 111 -27.23 -10.59 -11.47
CA ARG A 111 -28.28 -9.81 -10.78
C ARG A 111 -27.98 -8.32 -10.74
N LEU A 112 -26.71 -7.95 -10.66
CA LEU A 112 -26.29 -6.57 -10.80
C LEU A 112 -26.58 -6.10 -12.23
N ILE A 113 -26.17 -6.88 -13.24
CA ILE A 113 -26.40 -6.61 -14.66
C ILE A 113 -27.90 -6.45 -14.98
N SER A 114 -28.78 -7.25 -14.36
CA SER A 114 -30.23 -7.11 -14.55
C SER A 114 -30.82 -5.80 -13.97
N LYS A 115 -30.00 -4.97 -13.32
CA LYS A 115 -30.35 -3.63 -12.81
C LYS A 115 -29.53 -2.54 -13.51
N PRO A 116 -29.76 -2.27 -14.81
CA PRO A 116 -28.93 -1.37 -15.61
C PRO A 116 -28.81 0.03 -15.02
N ALA A 117 -29.89 0.61 -14.46
CA ALA A 117 -29.83 1.93 -13.84
C ALA A 117 -28.82 2.03 -12.68
N THR A 118 -28.55 0.91 -12.00
CA THR A 118 -27.50 0.83 -10.97
C THR A 118 -26.13 0.74 -11.62
N CYS A 119 -25.96 -0.16 -12.61
CA CYS A 119 -24.68 -0.35 -13.31
C CYS A 119 -24.16 0.93 -13.97
N HIS A 120 -25.06 1.73 -14.57
CA HIS A 120 -24.73 3.01 -15.21
C HIS A 120 -24.12 4.05 -14.26
N GLN A 121 -24.25 3.87 -12.94
CA GLN A 121 -23.71 4.79 -11.94
C GLN A 121 -22.39 4.32 -11.33
N ILE A 122 -22.00 3.05 -11.57
CA ILE A 122 -20.83 2.44 -10.94
C ILE A 122 -19.56 2.96 -11.62
N CYS A 123 -18.69 3.57 -10.82
CA CYS A 123 -17.34 3.98 -11.24
C CYS A 123 -16.25 3.06 -10.67
N THR A 124 -16.54 2.38 -9.56
CA THR A 124 -15.59 1.50 -8.87
C THR A 124 -16.24 0.15 -8.60
N LEU A 125 -15.64 -0.91 -9.14
CA LEU A 125 -16.11 -2.28 -8.98
C LEU A 125 -14.96 -3.14 -8.47
N ASP A 126 -15.15 -3.72 -7.28
CA ASP A 126 -14.23 -4.67 -6.70
C ASP A 126 -14.85 -6.07 -6.64
N ILE A 127 -14.27 -6.95 -7.44
CA ILE A 127 -14.68 -8.33 -7.60
C ILE A 127 -13.62 -9.23 -7.00
N TYR A 128 -13.99 -9.89 -5.91
CA TYR A 128 -13.17 -10.92 -5.29
C TYR A 128 -13.76 -12.28 -5.61
N ASN A 129 -13.00 -13.16 -6.28
CA ASN A 129 -13.47 -14.49 -6.64
C ASN A 129 -12.79 -15.55 -5.76
N THR A 130 -13.50 -16.01 -4.73
CA THR A 130 -13.07 -17.13 -3.88
C THR A 130 -13.45 -18.50 -4.43
N SER A 131 -14.28 -18.57 -5.49
CA SER A 131 -14.88 -19.83 -5.86
C SER A 131 -13.79 -20.80 -6.35
N LYS A 132 -13.60 -21.88 -5.59
CA LYS A 132 -12.72 -22.99 -5.95
C LYS A 132 -13.38 -23.92 -6.97
N GLN A 133 -14.54 -23.53 -7.52
CA GLN A 133 -15.35 -24.41 -8.34
C GLN A 133 -14.83 -24.43 -9.78
N ASN A 134 -14.43 -25.64 -10.13
CA ASN A 134 -13.84 -26.13 -11.38
C ASN A 134 -14.65 -25.74 -12.64
N ARG A 135 -13.99 -25.11 -13.61
CA ARG A 135 -13.43 -25.67 -14.87
C ARG A 135 -14.33 -25.74 -16.12
N LEU A 136 -15.62 -25.38 -16.11
CA LEU A 136 -16.43 -25.44 -17.34
C LEU A 136 -17.37 -24.26 -17.61
N GLU A 137 -17.58 -23.34 -16.66
CA GLU A 137 -18.51 -22.21 -16.82
C GLU A 137 -17.79 -20.88 -17.13
N GLU A 138 -18.53 -19.97 -17.78
CA GLU A 138 -18.13 -18.61 -18.11
C GLU A 138 -17.56 -17.90 -16.85
N SER A 139 -16.32 -17.41 -16.93
CA SER A 139 -15.68 -16.81 -15.76
C SER A 139 -16.31 -15.46 -15.43
N THR A 140 -16.19 -15.02 -14.17
CA THR A 140 -16.67 -13.68 -13.78
C THR A 140 -16.08 -12.56 -14.65
N PHE A 141 -14.84 -12.75 -15.11
CA PHE A 141 -14.20 -11.83 -16.06
C PHE A 141 -14.90 -11.83 -17.42
N ASP A 142 -15.31 -13.00 -17.91
CA ASP A 142 -16.03 -13.13 -19.18
C ASP A 142 -17.40 -12.47 -19.10
N ILE A 143 -18.17 -12.77 -18.04
CA ILE A 143 -19.48 -12.14 -17.78
C ILE A 143 -19.32 -10.61 -17.74
N LEU A 144 -18.30 -10.10 -17.03
CA LEU A 144 -18.06 -8.68 -16.92
C LEU A 144 -17.73 -8.03 -18.27
N CYS A 145 -16.82 -8.62 -19.05
CA CYS A 145 -16.44 -8.07 -20.36
C CYS A 145 -17.59 -8.15 -21.37
N ASN A 146 -18.35 -9.24 -21.37
CA ASN A 146 -19.48 -9.43 -22.29
C ASN A 146 -20.64 -8.46 -22.00
N ASN A 147 -20.73 -7.93 -20.78
CA ASN A 147 -21.74 -6.97 -20.35
C ASN A 147 -21.14 -5.58 -20.04
N ALA A 148 -20.00 -5.24 -20.66
CA ALA A 148 -19.28 -4.01 -20.36
C ALA A 148 -20.09 -2.73 -20.68
N SER A 149 -20.99 -2.80 -21.66
CA SER A 149 -21.92 -1.72 -22.02
C SER A 149 -22.84 -1.30 -20.87
N ASP A 150 -23.08 -2.18 -19.89
CA ASP A 150 -23.88 -1.85 -18.70
C ASP A 150 -23.11 -1.01 -17.68
N PHE A 151 -21.77 -0.94 -17.80
CA PHE A 151 -20.88 -0.21 -16.90
C PHE A 151 -20.12 0.92 -17.59
N PRO A 152 -20.81 1.88 -18.26
CA PRO A 152 -20.16 2.90 -19.09
C PRO A 152 -19.28 3.89 -18.32
N LEU A 153 -19.46 4.01 -17.00
CA LEU A 153 -18.69 4.92 -16.13
C LEU A 153 -17.59 4.21 -15.34
N LEU A 154 -17.34 2.93 -15.58
CA LEU A 154 -16.36 2.15 -14.82
C LEU A 154 -14.94 2.67 -15.07
N GLN A 155 -14.29 3.15 -14.00
CA GLN A 155 -12.94 3.70 -14.02
C GLN A 155 -11.96 2.89 -13.17
N THR A 156 -12.47 2.29 -12.09
CA THR A 156 -11.68 1.47 -11.17
C THR A 156 -12.20 0.05 -11.19
N LEU A 157 -11.36 -0.87 -11.63
CA LEU A 157 -11.66 -2.28 -11.59
C LEU A 157 -10.61 -3.00 -10.76
N SER A 158 -11.09 -3.76 -9.78
CA SER A 158 -10.26 -4.69 -9.02
C SER A 158 -10.83 -6.08 -9.20
N LEU A 159 -10.01 -7.01 -9.68
CA LEU A 159 -10.45 -8.34 -10.07
C LEU A 159 -9.47 -9.41 -9.61
N GLU A 160 -10.01 -10.57 -9.32
CA GLU A 160 -9.26 -11.79 -9.06
C GLU A 160 -9.51 -12.77 -10.21
N PRO A 161 -8.60 -12.86 -11.19
CA PRO A 161 -8.77 -13.80 -12.27
C PRO A 161 -8.72 -15.22 -11.72
N PRO A 162 -9.48 -16.18 -12.29
CA PRO A 162 -9.37 -17.58 -11.92
C PRO A 162 -7.94 -18.07 -12.12
N ARG A 163 -7.50 -18.96 -11.21
CA ARG A 163 -6.22 -19.67 -11.34
C ARG A 163 -6.28 -20.58 -12.56
N THR A 164 -5.92 -20.08 -13.73
CA THR A 164 -5.79 -20.91 -14.91
C THR A 164 -4.45 -21.62 -14.86
N THR A 165 -4.47 -22.95 -14.90
CA THR A 165 -3.34 -23.72 -15.38
C THR A 165 -3.20 -23.40 -16.87
N THR A 166 -2.05 -22.84 -17.25
CA THR A 166 -1.53 -22.63 -18.61
C THR A 166 -2.41 -23.20 -19.74
N GLY A 167 -2.96 -22.33 -20.60
CA GLY A 167 -3.65 -22.69 -21.84
C GLY A 167 -5.17 -22.43 -21.92
N GLY A 168 -5.78 -21.77 -20.92
CA GLY A 168 -7.21 -21.44 -20.93
C GLY A 168 -7.57 -20.10 -21.61
N PRO A 169 -8.88 -19.73 -21.69
CA PRO A 169 -9.43 -18.53 -22.34
C PRO A 169 -8.92 -17.17 -21.82
N PHE A 170 -8.01 -17.19 -20.85
CA PHE A 170 -7.31 -16.04 -20.30
C PHE A 170 -6.14 -15.55 -21.17
N SER A 171 -5.82 -16.20 -22.29
CA SER A 171 -4.77 -15.77 -23.23
C SER A 171 -5.00 -14.36 -23.82
N ASN A 172 -6.26 -13.90 -23.89
CA ASN A 172 -6.63 -12.57 -24.38
C ASN A 172 -7.06 -11.59 -23.27
N PHE A 173 -6.64 -11.82 -22.03
CA PHE A 173 -7.06 -11.01 -20.87
C PHE A 173 -6.91 -9.51 -21.12
N TRP A 174 -5.71 -9.07 -21.51
CA TRP A 174 -5.42 -7.65 -21.70
C TRP A 174 -6.22 -7.04 -22.85
N PHE A 175 -6.32 -7.75 -23.98
CA PHE A 175 -7.09 -7.30 -25.15
C PHE A 175 -8.56 -7.10 -24.80
N ARG A 176 -9.20 -8.11 -24.21
CA ARG A 176 -10.62 -8.04 -23.82
C ARG A 176 -10.87 -6.98 -22.75
N LEU A 177 -9.94 -6.82 -21.82
CA LEU A 177 -10.05 -5.77 -20.80
C LEU A 177 -10.00 -4.37 -21.41
N ASN A 178 -9.09 -4.14 -22.36
CA ASN A 178 -8.96 -2.84 -23.02
C ASN A 178 -10.16 -2.52 -23.93
N ASP A 179 -10.69 -3.53 -24.63
CA ASP A 179 -11.86 -3.41 -25.49
C ASP A 179 -13.14 -3.16 -24.67
N ALA A 180 -13.34 -3.92 -23.59
CA ALA A 180 -14.49 -3.78 -22.71
C ALA A 180 -14.48 -2.47 -21.91
N PHE A 181 -13.31 -2.07 -21.38
CA PHE A 181 -13.21 -0.94 -20.45
C PHE A 181 -12.08 0.03 -20.84
N PRO A 182 -12.19 0.72 -21.98
CA PRO A 182 -11.16 1.65 -22.47
C PRO A 182 -11.00 2.90 -21.58
N GLN A 183 -11.93 3.12 -20.64
CA GLN A 183 -11.96 4.26 -19.73
C GLN A 183 -11.28 3.99 -18.37
N LEU A 184 -10.72 2.79 -18.16
CA LEU A 184 -10.08 2.44 -16.89
C LEU A 184 -8.92 3.38 -16.57
N THR A 185 -8.97 3.95 -15.37
CA THR A 185 -7.89 4.75 -14.78
C THR A 185 -7.16 3.99 -13.68
N CYS A 186 -7.81 3.00 -13.06
CA CYS A 186 -7.23 2.16 -12.02
C CYS A 186 -7.57 0.68 -12.26
N LEU A 187 -6.53 -0.16 -12.30
CA LEU A 187 -6.66 -1.60 -12.43
C LEU A 187 -5.89 -2.30 -11.31
N VAL A 188 -6.56 -3.19 -10.59
CA VAL A 188 -5.94 -4.08 -9.62
C VAL A 188 -6.22 -5.53 -9.99
N VAL A 189 -5.17 -6.33 -10.09
CA VAL A 189 -5.25 -7.75 -10.39
C VAL A 189 -4.60 -8.56 -9.28
N ARG A 190 -5.42 -9.25 -8.48
CA ARG A 190 -5.00 -9.88 -7.22
C ARG A 190 -4.26 -11.20 -7.38
N GLN A 191 -4.43 -11.86 -8.52
CA GLN A 191 -3.74 -13.09 -8.87
C GLN A 191 -2.79 -12.87 -10.04
N TRP A 192 -2.01 -13.92 -10.35
CA TRP A 192 -1.14 -13.93 -11.49
C TRP A 192 -1.97 -13.90 -12.78
N VAL A 193 -1.54 -13.10 -13.75
CA VAL A 193 -2.17 -12.95 -15.05
C VAL A 193 -1.21 -13.52 -16.08
N PRO A 194 -1.70 -14.22 -17.13
CA PRO A 194 -0.84 -14.63 -18.23
C PRO A 194 -0.10 -13.44 -18.86
N SER A 195 1.10 -13.70 -19.36
CA SER A 195 1.80 -12.78 -20.25
C SER A 195 0.94 -12.49 -21.48
N TYR A 196 1.12 -11.30 -22.06
CA TYR A 196 0.43 -10.94 -23.28
C TYR A 196 1.11 -11.62 -24.47
N GLU A 197 0.44 -12.57 -25.11
CA GLU A 197 0.98 -13.33 -26.26
C GLU A 197 0.48 -12.79 -27.61
N GLY A 198 -0.21 -11.64 -27.64
CA GLY A 198 -0.77 -11.08 -28.86
C GLY A 198 0.28 -10.42 -29.76
N ASP A 199 0.08 -10.49 -31.08
CA ASP A 199 0.96 -9.90 -32.10
C ASP A 199 0.79 -8.39 -32.28
N THR A 200 -0.18 -7.77 -31.61
CA THR A 200 -0.50 -6.35 -31.75
C THR A 200 -0.13 -5.58 -30.49
N ASP A 201 0.40 -4.37 -30.67
CA ASP A 201 0.63 -3.47 -29.53
C ASP A 201 -0.72 -2.99 -28.97
N LEU A 202 -0.87 -3.06 -27.65
CA LEU A 202 -2.11 -2.68 -26.95
C LEU A 202 -1.85 -1.49 -26.04
N THR A 203 -2.64 -0.43 -26.20
CA THR A 203 -2.46 0.82 -25.44
C THR A 203 -3.63 1.09 -24.50
N PHE A 204 -3.34 1.11 -23.20
CA PHE A 204 -4.26 1.57 -22.16
C PHE A 204 -4.07 3.08 -21.94
N GLY A 205 -4.75 3.89 -22.75
CA GLY A 205 -4.49 5.33 -22.82
C GLY A 205 -4.75 6.12 -21.53
N ARG A 206 -5.67 5.66 -20.68
CA ARG A 206 -6.11 6.37 -19.47
C ARG A 206 -5.65 5.74 -18.16
N LEU A 207 -5.00 4.58 -18.21
CA LEU A 207 -4.62 3.86 -17.00
C LEU A 207 -3.50 4.59 -16.25
N GLU A 208 -3.82 5.10 -15.06
CA GLU A 208 -2.90 5.85 -14.21
C GLU A 208 -2.36 5.01 -13.04
N VAL A 209 -3.16 4.07 -12.55
CA VAL A 209 -2.84 3.17 -11.44
C VAL A 209 -2.93 1.72 -11.90
N LEU A 210 -1.83 0.98 -11.76
CA LEU A 210 -1.76 -0.45 -12.06
C LEU A 210 -1.19 -1.23 -10.87
N ASP A 211 -1.94 -2.19 -10.34
CA ASP A 211 -1.48 -3.02 -9.23
C ASP A 211 -1.69 -4.51 -9.53
N VAL A 212 -0.61 -5.20 -9.92
CA VAL A 212 -0.64 -6.61 -10.37
C VAL A 212 0.12 -7.47 -9.37
N ASN A 213 -0.46 -8.57 -8.92
CA ASN A 213 0.22 -9.49 -7.98
C ASN A 213 1.30 -10.37 -8.62
N GLY A 214 1.40 -10.39 -9.94
CA GLY A 214 2.39 -11.13 -10.69
C GLY A 214 3.54 -10.27 -11.23
N ALA A 215 4.11 -10.79 -12.32
CA ALA A 215 5.07 -10.11 -13.19
C ALA A 215 4.48 -8.82 -13.78
N PRO A 216 5.32 -7.83 -14.12
CA PRO A 216 4.86 -6.69 -14.88
C PRO A 216 4.42 -7.16 -16.28
N PRO A 217 3.42 -6.48 -16.87
CA PRO A 217 2.95 -6.79 -18.22
C PRO A 217 4.07 -6.66 -19.26
N ASP A 218 3.95 -7.46 -20.33
CA ASP A 218 4.84 -7.47 -21.50
C ASP A 218 5.08 -6.06 -22.07
N PHE A 219 6.22 -5.85 -22.74
CA PHE A 219 6.59 -4.59 -23.39
C PHE A 219 5.62 -4.16 -24.52
N ARG A 220 4.87 -5.10 -25.11
CA ARG A 220 3.79 -4.82 -26.08
C ARG A 220 2.58 -4.12 -25.47
N LEU A 221 2.51 -4.03 -24.13
CA LEU A 221 1.47 -3.30 -23.42
C LEU A 221 1.97 -1.89 -23.06
N HIS A 222 1.32 -0.88 -23.64
CA HIS A 222 1.65 0.52 -23.45
C HIS A 222 0.71 1.20 -22.45
N PHE A 223 1.29 1.89 -21.48
CA PHE A 223 0.57 2.62 -20.44
C PHE A 223 1.05 4.08 -20.37
N PRO A 224 0.72 4.92 -21.37
CA PRO A 224 1.27 6.28 -21.49
C PRO A 224 0.88 7.22 -20.35
N SER A 225 -0.21 6.92 -19.63
CA SER A 225 -0.70 7.72 -18.50
C SER A 225 -0.33 7.16 -17.13
N LEU A 226 0.46 6.08 -17.08
CA LEU A 226 0.77 5.38 -15.83
C LEU A 226 1.61 6.25 -14.89
N LYS A 227 1.07 6.53 -13.70
CA LYS A 227 1.73 7.29 -12.63
C LYS A 227 2.14 6.41 -11.46
N HIS A 228 1.33 5.40 -11.15
CA HIS A 228 1.56 4.54 -9.99
C HIS A 228 1.44 3.07 -10.38
N ALA A 229 2.47 2.30 -10.05
CA ALA A 229 2.54 0.89 -10.40
C ALA A 229 2.99 0.04 -9.22
N ALA A 230 2.37 -1.12 -9.04
CA ALA A 230 2.74 -2.10 -8.03
C ALA A 230 2.78 -3.50 -8.64
N PHE A 231 3.88 -4.22 -8.41
CA PHE A 231 4.12 -5.55 -8.95
C PHE A 231 4.52 -6.51 -7.84
N GLY A 232 3.98 -7.72 -7.91
CA GLY A 232 4.24 -8.74 -6.91
C GLY A 232 5.61 -9.36 -7.05
N CYS A 233 6.05 -9.63 -8.28
CA CYS A 233 7.33 -10.28 -8.56
C CYS A 233 7.92 -9.67 -9.83
N VAL A 234 9.18 -9.24 -9.81
CA VAL A 234 9.83 -8.62 -10.99
C VAL A 234 11.26 -9.13 -11.15
N SER A 235 11.67 -9.40 -12.37
CA SER A 235 13.05 -9.68 -12.77
C SER A 235 13.74 -8.41 -13.29
N SER A 236 15.09 -8.40 -13.30
CA SER A 236 15.82 -7.24 -13.83
C SER A 236 15.58 -6.99 -15.32
N SER A 237 15.41 -8.04 -16.13
CA SER A 237 15.05 -7.92 -17.55
C SER A 237 13.70 -7.24 -17.76
N GLU A 238 12.75 -7.51 -16.86
CA GLU A 238 11.42 -6.89 -16.92
C GLU A 238 11.44 -5.41 -16.51
N LEU A 239 12.39 -4.97 -15.69
CA LEU A 239 12.54 -3.54 -15.36
C LEU A 239 12.91 -2.69 -16.59
N ALA A 240 13.59 -3.28 -17.58
CA ALA A 240 13.89 -2.57 -18.83
C ALA A 240 12.62 -2.22 -19.62
N SER A 241 11.50 -2.94 -19.43
CA SER A 241 10.21 -2.63 -20.06
C SER A 241 9.57 -1.31 -19.58
N PHE A 242 10.12 -0.73 -18.50
CA PHE A 242 9.72 0.58 -18.01
C PHE A 242 10.41 1.73 -18.74
N ASN A 243 11.37 1.44 -19.61
CA ASN A 243 11.99 2.46 -20.45
C ASN A 243 10.89 3.22 -21.24
N GLY A 244 10.95 4.56 -21.21
CA GLY A 244 9.95 5.42 -21.84
C GLY A 244 8.70 5.72 -20.98
N ARG A 245 8.56 5.15 -19.77
CA ARG A 245 7.44 5.46 -18.86
C ARG A 245 7.71 6.73 -18.03
N SER A 246 7.86 7.85 -18.72
CA SER A 246 8.24 9.13 -18.11
C SER A 246 7.25 9.65 -17.08
N ARG A 247 5.98 9.22 -17.07
CA ARG A 247 4.99 9.69 -16.09
C ARG A 247 5.00 8.92 -14.77
N LEU A 248 5.80 7.86 -14.64
CA LEU A 248 5.79 7.03 -13.45
C LEU A 248 6.38 7.77 -12.23
N GLU A 249 5.53 8.05 -11.26
CA GLU A 249 5.88 8.73 -10.01
C GLU A 249 6.07 7.74 -8.85
N SER A 250 5.47 6.56 -8.92
CA SER A 250 5.48 5.57 -7.84
C SER A 250 5.60 4.15 -8.36
N LEU A 251 6.54 3.39 -7.80
CA LEU A 251 6.76 2.00 -8.16
C LEU A 251 6.92 1.16 -6.89
N LEU A 252 6.08 0.15 -6.71
CA LEU A 252 6.15 -0.79 -5.59
C LEU A 252 6.53 -2.18 -6.10
N LEU A 253 7.69 -2.68 -5.69
CA LEU A 253 8.22 -3.99 -6.05
C LEU A 253 8.23 -4.87 -4.80
N LYS A 254 7.31 -5.83 -4.72
CA LYS A 254 7.17 -6.68 -3.53
C LYS A 254 8.22 -7.79 -3.47
N GLU A 255 8.58 -8.34 -4.62
CA GLU A 255 9.60 -9.37 -4.78
C GLU A 255 10.45 -9.10 -6.02
N ILE A 256 11.75 -9.41 -5.92
CA ILE A 256 12.71 -9.23 -7.00
C ILE A 256 13.57 -10.50 -7.09
N VAL A 257 13.43 -11.23 -8.20
CA VAL A 257 14.00 -12.58 -8.38
C VAL A 257 15.49 -12.51 -8.73
N GLU A 258 15.83 -11.65 -9.67
CA GLU A 258 17.20 -11.40 -10.14
C GLU A 258 17.43 -9.89 -10.11
N ALA A 259 18.46 -9.42 -9.40
CA ALA A 259 18.71 -8.01 -9.11
C ALA A 259 20.03 -7.52 -9.75
N HIS A 260 20.16 -7.71 -11.05
CA HIS A 260 21.31 -7.25 -11.82
C HIS A 260 20.93 -5.96 -12.57
N HIS A 261 21.55 -4.84 -12.19
CA HIS A 261 21.51 -3.54 -12.89
C HIS A 261 20.19 -2.74 -12.83
N PHE A 262 19.79 -2.29 -11.64
CA PHE A 262 18.83 -1.19 -11.53
C PHE A 262 19.45 0.11 -12.06
N SER A 263 18.72 0.89 -12.86
CA SER A 263 19.14 2.22 -13.35
C SER A 263 18.08 3.28 -13.08
N TRP A 264 18.50 4.43 -12.56
CA TRP A 264 17.62 5.59 -12.34
C TRP A 264 17.14 6.22 -13.64
N ASP A 265 17.86 6.02 -14.75
CA ASP A 265 17.50 6.59 -16.05
C ASP A 265 16.19 5.99 -16.61
N LEU A 266 15.84 4.78 -16.15
CA LEU A 266 14.55 4.15 -16.46
C LEU A 266 13.37 4.85 -15.77
N PHE A 267 13.64 5.62 -14.71
CA PHE A 267 12.63 6.13 -13.77
C PHE A 267 12.83 7.61 -13.42
N PRO A 268 12.99 8.52 -14.42
CA PRO A 268 13.45 9.89 -14.18
C PRO A 268 12.52 10.73 -13.29
N ASN A 269 11.23 10.40 -13.24
CA ASN A 269 10.21 11.14 -12.47
C ASN A 269 9.76 10.41 -11.20
N LEU A 270 10.46 9.33 -10.81
CA LEU A 270 10.05 8.49 -9.70
C LEU A 270 10.30 9.19 -8.35
N GLN A 271 9.20 9.41 -7.62
CA GLN A 271 9.18 10.03 -6.30
C GLN A 271 9.12 9.02 -5.16
N LEU A 272 8.49 7.86 -5.42
CA LEU A 272 8.38 6.73 -4.50
C LEU A 272 8.89 5.44 -5.14
N ILE A 273 9.79 4.74 -4.44
CA ILE A 273 10.14 3.34 -4.73
C ILE A 273 9.86 2.44 -3.53
N GLY A 274 9.20 1.31 -3.78
CA GLY A 274 8.97 0.23 -2.83
C GLY A 274 9.84 -0.98 -3.17
N ILE A 275 10.58 -1.52 -2.21
CA ILE A 275 11.47 -2.67 -2.42
C ILE A 275 11.38 -3.71 -1.30
N PRO A 276 11.72 -4.98 -1.57
CA PRO A 276 11.77 -6.00 -0.53
C PRO A 276 12.94 -5.73 0.43
N GLY A 277 12.71 -5.83 1.73
CA GLY A 277 13.74 -5.65 2.75
C GLY A 277 14.93 -6.59 2.54
N ARG A 278 14.67 -7.88 2.26
CA ARG A 278 15.70 -8.91 1.93
C ARG A 278 16.63 -8.49 0.79
N ARG A 279 16.07 -7.71 -0.13
CA ARG A 279 16.76 -7.18 -1.30
C ARG A 279 17.24 -5.75 -1.10
N ALA A 280 16.95 -5.06 -0.01
CA ALA A 280 17.60 -3.78 0.28
C ALA A 280 19.11 -3.94 0.53
N GLU A 281 19.57 -5.15 0.85
CA GLU A 281 20.99 -5.51 0.96
C GLU A 281 21.57 -6.12 -0.33
N THR A 282 20.75 -6.76 -1.19
CA THR A 282 21.17 -7.47 -2.42
C THR A 282 20.76 -6.81 -3.73
N PHE A 283 19.89 -5.80 -3.72
CA PHE A 283 20.15 -4.63 -4.53
C PHE A 283 21.54 -4.24 -4.08
N GLY A 284 22.55 -4.55 -4.90
CA GLY A 284 23.84 -3.89 -4.77
C GLY A 284 23.56 -2.40 -4.56
N PRO A 285 24.40 -1.69 -3.79
CA PRO A 285 24.12 -0.32 -3.35
C PRO A 285 23.44 0.40 -4.51
N LEU A 286 22.15 0.73 -4.34
CA LEU A 286 21.37 1.40 -5.39
C LEU A 286 22.31 2.41 -6.02
N PRO A 287 22.46 2.45 -7.36
CA PRO A 287 23.44 3.32 -7.96
C PRO A 287 23.24 4.72 -7.37
N PRO A 288 24.33 5.48 -7.12
CA PRO A 288 24.22 6.79 -6.50
C PRO A 288 23.10 7.60 -7.17
N LEU A 289 22.19 8.10 -6.34
CA LEU A 289 21.03 8.83 -6.84
C LEU A 289 21.51 10.08 -7.58
N PRO A 290 21.08 10.33 -8.84
CA PRO A 290 21.41 11.55 -9.55
C PRO A 290 21.01 12.79 -8.72
N ALA A 291 21.85 13.83 -8.72
CA ALA A 291 21.70 14.99 -7.84
C ALA A 291 20.32 15.68 -7.91
N HIS A 292 19.66 15.61 -9.06
CA HIS A 292 18.35 16.22 -9.31
C HIS A 292 17.20 15.23 -9.39
N HIS A 293 17.41 13.97 -9.01
CA HIS A 293 16.35 12.97 -9.05
C HIS A 293 15.22 13.32 -8.04
N PRO A 294 13.94 13.21 -8.42
CA PRO A 294 12.81 13.60 -7.57
C PRO A 294 12.46 12.59 -6.48
N LEU A 295 13.30 11.58 -6.22
CA LEU A 295 13.01 10.54 -5.24
C LEU A 295 12.96 11.16 -3.84
N ARG A 296 11.84 11.01 -3.13
CA ARG A 296 11.63 11.55 -1.78
C ARG A 296 11.16 10.52 -0.77
N HIS A 297 10.63 9.37 -1.23
CA HIS A 297 10.03 8.35 -0.38
C HIS A 297 10.52 6.95 -0.75
N ILE A 298 11.06 6.22 0.22
CA ILE A 298 11.33 4.78 0.10
C ILE A 298 10.33 4.00 0.94
N TYR A 299 9.74 2.95 0.37
CA TYR A 299 8.90 1.99 1.06
C TYR A 299 9.60 0.62 1.12
N ILE A 300 9.61 -0.03 2.28
CA ILE A 300 10.39 -1.25 2.48
C ILE A 300 9.50 -2.35 3.05
N TYR A 301 9.39 -3.46 2.32
CA TYR A 301 8.65 -4.65 2.75
C TYR A 301 9.52 -5.53 3.64
N LEU A 302 9.28 -5.51 4.95
CA LEU A 302 9.97 -6.34 5.92
C LEU A 302 9.10 -7.58 6.18
N GLY A 303 9.41 -8.66 5.45
CA GLY A 303 8.73 -9.95 5.61
C GLY A 303 9.29 -10.79 6.77
N VAL A 304 8.50 -11.75 7.24
CA VAL A 304 8.80 -12.70 8.34
C VAL A 304 10.15 -13.40 8.19
N THR A 305 10.57 -13.56 6.94
CA THR A 305 11.62 -14.45 6.49
C THR A 305 12.98 -13.71 6.44
N PHE A 306 13.02 -12.39 6.67
CA PHE A 306 14.25 -11.60 6.88
C PHE A 306 15.11 -12.08 8.09
N HIS A 307 14.65 -13.08 8.86
CA HIS A 307 15.23 -13.43 10.16
C HIS A 307 15.62 -14.89 10.38
N SER A 308 15.55 -15.78 9.38
CA SER A 308 16.02 -17.16 9.57
C SER A 308 17.55 -17.30 9.64
N GLY A 309 18.31 -16.22 9.44
CA GLY A 309 19.76 -16.21 9.69
C GLY A 309 20.31 -14.82 9.99
N ARG A 310 20.83 -14.62 11.21
CA ARG A 310 21.77 -13.55 11.62
C ARG A 310 21.29 -12.09 11.81
N GLY A 311 20.01 -11.74 11.68
CA GLY A 311 19.53 -10.34 11.81
C GLY A 311 18.79 -9.96 13.10
N SER A 312 19.04 -10.62 14.23
CA SER A 312 18.28 -10.38 15.47
C SER A 312 18.81 -9.24 16.36
N ASP A 313 19.92 -8.58 16.00
CA ASP A 313 20.48 -7.50 16.81
C ASP A 313 19.99 -6.12 16.32
N ARG A 314 19.62 -5.25 17.27
CA ARG A 314 19.24 -3.85 17.02
C ARG A 314 20.34 -3.09 16.28
N ILE A 315 21.59 -3.45 16.56
CA ILE A 315 22.77 -2.85 15.95
C ILE A 315 22.72 -3.01 14.42
N THR A 316 22.52 -4.23 13.92
CA THR A 316 22.47 -4.55 12.47
C THR A 316 21.40 -3.72 11.73
N GLN A 317 20.28 -3.42 12.40
CA GLN A 317 19.17 -2.66 11.83
C GLN A 317 19.49 -1.17 11.68
N TYR A 318 20.08 -0.57 12.71
CA TYR A 318 20.51 0.83 12.65
C TYR A 318 21.68 1.01 11.69
N GLU A 319 22.59 0.04 11.54
CA GLU A 319 23.63 0.14 10.49
C GLU A 319 23.00 0.12 9.11
N TRP A 320 22.04 -0.78 8.87
CA TRP A 320 21.36 -0.86 7.58
C TRP A 320 20.58 0.43 7.27
N LEU A 321 19.84 0.97 8.23
CA LEU A 321 19.17 2.27 8.09
C LEU A 321 20.18 3.40 7.84
N SER A 322 21.29 3.43 8.58
CA SER A 322 22.35 4.43 8.44
C SER A 322 22.97 4.41 7.04
N ARG A 323 23.34 3.21 6.54
CA ARG A 323 23.87 3.03 5.18
C ARG A 323 22.88 3.54 4.15
N MET A 324 21.60 3.17 4.26
CA MET A 324 20.57 3.59 3.30
C MET A 324 20.35 5.11 3.30
N VAL A 325 20.24 5.74 4.47
CA VAL A 325 20.08 7.19 4.61
C VAL A 325 21.31 7.95 4.07
N GLY A 326 22.50 7.38 4.24
CA GLY A 326 23.74 7.90 3.68
C GLY A 326 23.78 7.81 2.14
N HIS A 327 23.31 6.70 1.55
CA HIS A 327 23.30 6.51 0.10
C HIS A 327 22.24 7.35 -0.61
N LEU A 328 21.16 7.74 0.08
CA LEU A 328 20.01 8.42 -0.50
C LEU A 328 19.73 9.74 0.24
N PRO A 329 20.60 10.76 0.11
CA PRO A 329 20.53 12.00 0.88
C PRO A 329 19.26 12.81 0.61
N ALA A 330 18.70 12.72 -0.61
CA ALA A 330 17.48 13.44 -0.99
C ALA A 330 16.18 12.81 -0.45
N VAL A 331 16.25 11.59 0.10
CA VAL A 331 15.06 10.90 0.63
C VAL A 331 14.67 11.50 1.96
N SER A 332 13.44 11.98 2.02
CA SER A 332 12.85 12.67 3.18
C SER A 332 11.96 11.77 4.02
N ARG A 333 11.47 10.66 3.44
CA ARG A 333 10.53 9.74 4.06
C ARG A 333 10.92 8.28 3.81
N ILE A 334 10.90 7.48 4.87
CA ILE A 334 11.09 6.03 4.81
C ILE A 334 9.89 5.38 5.48
N THR A 335 9.18 4.52 4.77
CA THR A 335 8.11 3.71 5.34
C THR A 335 8.58 2.26 5.44
N LEU A 336 8.58 1.74 6.66
CA LEU A 336 8.86 0.34 6.95
C LEU A 336 7.53 -0.39 7.11
N ALA A 337 7.30 -1.41 6.28
CA ALA A 337 6.11 -2.24 6.31
C ALA A 337 6.45 -3.62 6.85
N VAL A 338 6.16 -3.82 8.13
CA VAL A 338 6.50 -5.02 8.86
C VAL A 338 5.33 -5.99 8.80
N GLU A 339 5.49 -7.08 8.06
CA GLU A 339 4.52 -8.18 8.04
C GLU A 339 4.74 -9.10 9.24
N THR A 340 3.77 -9.09 10.14
CA THR A 340 3.71 -9.89 11.35
C THR A 340 2.82 -11.08 11.05
N SER A 341 3.39 -12.29 11.04
CA SER A 341 2.55 -13.48 11.00
C SER A 341 1.93 -13.68 12.38
N ALA A 342 0.66 -14.08 12.41
CA ALA A 342 -0.10 -14.29 13.64
C ALA A 342 0.54 -15.33 14.60
N LYS A 343 1.53 -16.10 14.14
CA LYS A 343 2.21 -17.16 14.91
C LYS A 343 3.56 -16.74 15.51
N HIS A 344 4.12 -15.59 15.12
CA HIS A 344 5.41 -15.14 15.64
C HIS A 344 5.33 -13.65 16.00
N HIS A 345 5.23 -13.36 17.30
CA HIS A 345 5.55 -12.05 17.83
C HIS A 345 7.04 -11.77 17.56
N GLN A 346 7.34 -11.20 16.40
CA GLN A 346 8.71 -10.87 16.04
C GLN A 346 9.20 -9.65 16.84
N PRO A 347 10.49 -9.60 17.23
CA PRO A 347 11.08 -8.50 18.00
C PRO A 347 10.91 -7.12 17.34
N TRP A 348 10.88 -7.03 16.00
CA TRP A 348 10.65 -5.79 15.26
C TRP A 348 9.28 -5.15 15.56
N VAL A 349 8.29 -5.99 15.88
CA VAL A 349 6.89 -5.60 16.10
C VAL A 349 6.70 -4.99 17.48
N SER A 350 7.57 -5.30 18.44
CA SER A 350 7.57 -4.72 19.78
C SER A 350 8.58 -3.59 19.97
N MET A 351 9.36 -3.23 18.94
CA MET A 351 10.36 -2.18 19.10
C MET A 351 9.71 -0.81 19.21
N ASP A 352 9.82 -0.23 20.39
CA ASP A 352 10.02 1.21 20.55
C ASP A 352 11.37 1.52 19.90
N TYR A 353 11.33 2.19 18.75
CA TYR A 353 12.55 2.75 18.17
C TYR A 353 13.15 3.69 19.21
N ASP A 354 14.44 3.54 19.48
CA ASP A 354 15.13 4.48 20.35
C ASP A 354 15.18 5.82 19.63
N GLN A 355 14.38 6.76 20.12
CA GLN A 355 14.25 8.08 19.52
C GLN A 355 15.59 8.82 19.50
N GLU A 356 16.45 8.57 20.48
CA GLU A 356 17.78 9.18 20.55
C GLU A 356 18.69 8.66 19.43
N THR A 357 18.74 7.34 19.22
CA THR A 357 19.47 6.74 18.09
C THR A 357 18.91 7.21 16.74
N LEU A 358 17.59 7.23 16.56
CA LEU A 358 16.99 7.75 15.32
C LEU A 358 17.33 9.23 15.10
N ARG A 359 17.27 10.06 16.15
CA ARG A 359 17.62 11.48 16.06
C ARG A 359 19.07 11.69 15.63
N ARG A 360 19.99 10.84 16.11
CA ARG A 360 21.41 10.84 15.68
C ARG A 360 21.59 10.44 14.23
N LEU A 361 20.72 9.58 13.70
CA LEU A 361 20.66 9.26 12.27
C LEU A 361 19.94 10.34 11.43
N GLY A 362 19.51 11.44 12.05
CA GLY A 362 18.74 12.48 11.37
C GLY A 362 17.32 12.02 11.01
N LEU A 363 16.75 11.10 11.78
CA LEU A 363 15.41 10.54 11.57
C LEU A 363 14.51 10.80 12.78
N SER A 364 13.21 10.83 12.54
CA SER A 364 12.18 10.88 13.58
C SER A 364 11.02 9.98 13.18
N VAL A 365 10.34 9.39 14.16
CA VAL A 365 9.11 8.65 13.88
C VAL A 365 7.96 9.65 13.75
N ASN A 366 7.43 9.82 12.54
CA ASN A 366 6.24 10.66 12.33
C ASN A 366 4.97 9.89 12.69
N LYS A 367 4.84 8.68 12.17
CA LYS A 367 3.60 7.89 12.33
C LYS A 367 3.90 6.43 12.53
N ILE A 368 3.26 5.83 13.53
CA ILE A 368 3.18 4.39 13.70
C ILE A 368 1.72 4.01 13.52
N ALA A 369 1.43 3.23 12.47
CA ALA A 369 0.11 2.65 12.27
C ALA A 369 0.20 1.15 12.51
N SER A 370 -0.33 0.70 13.65
CA SER A 370 -0.60 -0.72 13.89
C SER A 370 -2.03 -0.99 13.46
N ARG A 371 -2.24 -1.74 12.38
CA ARG A 371 -3.58 -2.25 12.03
C ARG A 371 -3.67 -3.69 12.53
N GLN A 372 -4.52 -3.92 13.54
CA GLN A 372 -4.72 -5.21 14.19
C GLN A 372 -5.30 -6.30 13.25
N ILE A 373 -5.85 -5.95 12.09
CA ILE A 373 -6.72 -6.87 11.33
C ILE A 373 -5.95 -7.82 10.38
N LYS A 374 -4.73 -7.49 9.95
CA LYS A 374 -3.90 -8.38 9.11
C LYS A 374 -2.41 -8.34 9.42
N GLY A 375 -2.09 -8.04 10.68
CA GLY A 375 -0.71 -8.15 11.17
C GLY A 375 0.32 -7.37 10.34
N THR A 376 0.00 -6.24 9.70
CA THR A 376 1.05 -5.36 9.16
C THR A 376 1.17 -4.12 10.03
N ARG A 377 2.38 -3.84 10.51
CA ARG A 377 2.71 -2.58 11.18
C ARG A 377 3.44 -1.67 10.20
N LEU A 378 2.94 -0.46 10.01
CA LEU A 378 3.63 0.58 9.22
C LEU A 378 4.33 1.54 10.17
N VAL A 379 5.63 1.76 9.95
CA VAL A 379 6.43 2.76 10.65
C VAL A 379 6.91 3.78 9.63
N VAL A 380 6.51 5.03 9.81
CA VAL A 380 6.92 6.14 8.94
C VAL A 380 7.99 6.95 9.64
N LEU A 381 9.20 6.87 9.10
CA LEU A 381 10.35 7.67 9.52
C LEU A 381 10.45 8.90 8.60
N GLN A 382 10.69 10.06 9.19
CA GLN A 382 10.95 11.30 8.48
C GLN A 382 12.35 11.80 8.78
N ARG A 383 13.03 12.28 7.75
CA ARG A 383 14.32 12.96 7.90
C ARG A 383 14.11 14.30 8.59
N THR A 384 14.88 14.55 9.63
CA THR A 384 14.89 15.84 10.31
C THR A 384 15.72 16.83 9.49
N SER A 385 15.29 18.09 9.43
CA SER A 385 15.94 19.16 8.66
C SER A 385 17.28 19.62 9.23
N SER A 386 17.80 18.96 10.28
CA SER A 386 19.08 19.30 10.92
C SER A 386 20.20 18.42 10.34
N PRO A 387 21.14 18.99 9.57
CA PRO A 387 22.31 18.27 9.09
C PRO A 387 23.34 18.17 10.23
N SER A 388 23.19 17.20 11.12
CA SER A 388 24.26 16.85 12.05
C SER A 388 24.77 15.46 11.71
N THR A 389 25.88 15.41 10.95
CA THR A 389 27.01 14.46 11.11
C THR A 389 26.67 12.98 11.37
N GLY A 390 25.56 12.45 10.81
CA GLY A 390 25.12 11.08 11.06
C GLY A 390 26.09 10.00 10.57
N LEU A 391 26.87 10.32 9.51
CA LEU A 391 27.93 9.44 9.00
C LEU A 391 29.14 9.39 9.96
N ASP A 392 29.59 10.54 10.47
CA ASP A 392 30.75 10.61 11.38
C ASP A 392 30.47 9.97 12.74
N TRP A 393 29.24 10.08 13.25
CA TRP A 393 28.87 9.43 14.51
C TRP A 393 28.89 7.91 14.39
N TYR A 394 28.39 7.35 13.27
CA TYR A 394 28.32 5.90 13.13
C TYR A 394 29.70 5.26 12.98
N HIS A 395 30.60 5.85 12.18
CA HIS A 395 31.99 5.39 12.08
C HIS A 395 32.70 5.37 13.44
N ASN A 396 32.40 6.32 14.32
CA ASN A 396 32.90 6.35 15.69
C ASN A 396 32.19 5.36 16.64
N TYR A 397 30.89 5.14 16.48
CA TYR A 397 30.11 4.20 17.29
C TYR A 397 30.48 2.74 17.01
N SER A 398 30.62 2.36 15.73
CA SER A 398 31.10 1.03 15.34
C SER A 398 32.54 0.78 15.81
N ALA A 399 33.41 1.78 15.75
CA ALA A 399 34.78 1.68 16.28
C ALA A 399 34.81 1.49 17.80
N SER A 400 33.90 2.14 18.55
CA SER A 400 33.80 1.99 20.01
C SER A 400 33.25 0.64 20.49
N LEU A 401 32.47 -0.07 19.65
CA LEU A 401 31.92 -1.38 19.97
C LEU A 401 32.87 -2.53 19.59
N VAL A 402 33.79 -2.30 18.66
CA VAL A 402 34.81 -3.29 18.24
C VAL A 402 36.04 -3.29 19.16
N ASN A 403 36.21 -2.26 20.02
CA ASN A 403 37.26 -2.21 21.05
C ASN A 403 36.67 -1.87 22.44
N PRO A 404 36.26 -2.88 23.24
CA PRO A 404 35.82 -2.66 24.62
C PRO A 404 36.95 -2.29 25.59
N SER A 405 38.22 -2.39 25.15
CA SER A 405 39.38 -2.20 26.01
C SER A 405 39.91 -0.78 25.92
N LEU A 406 39.37 0.12 26.75
CA LEU A 406 40.07 1.22 27.44
C LEU A 406 39.02 2.19 27.99
N HIS A 407 38.40 1.80 29.10
CA HIS A 407 38.08 2.66 30.26
C HIS A 407 37.08 1.91 31.15
N THR A 408 37.62 0.99 31.96
CA THR A 408 36.92 0.47 33.14
C THR A 408 37.30 1.38 34.32
N PRO A 409 36.40 2.20 34.88
CA PRO A 409 36.52 2.51 36.29
C PRO A 409 36.09 1.26 37.07
N ALA A 410 36.93 0.84 38.02
CA ALA A 410 36.65 -0.27 38.90
C ALA A 410 35.33 -0.02 39.66
N VAL A 411 34.31 -0.84 39.38
CA VAL A 411 33.10 -0.91 40.20
C VAL A 411 32.89 -2.37 40.60
N SER A 412 32.83 -2.55 41.91
CA SER A 412 32.71 -3.79 42.66
C SER A 412 31.58 -4.69 42.15
N GLN A 413 31.94 -5.94 41.83
CA GLN A 413 30.99 -7.05 41.81
C GLN A 413 30.61 -7.43 43.24
N ALA A 414 29.39 -7.09 43.65
CA ALA A 414 28.55 -7.90 44.56
C ALA A 414 27.19 -7.20 44.73
N GLN A 415 26.12 -7.99 44.89
CA GLN A 415 24.76 -7.59 45.24
C GLN A 415 23.90 -6.95 44.12
N GLY A 416 23.31 -7.80 43.27
CA GLY A 416 22.30 -7.33 42.30
C GLY A 416 21.14 -8.30 41.99
N LYS A 417 21.16 -9.53 42.51
CA LYS A 417 20.11 -10.53 42.24
C LYS A 417 19.19 -10.82 43.44
N GLY A 418 19.63 -10.54 44.67
CA GLY A 418 18.82 -10.75 45.88
C GLY A 418 17.77 -9.65 46.14
N GLU A 419 18.10 -8.38 45.87
CA GLU A 419 17.18 -7.26 46.19
C GLU A 419 15.95 -7.19 45.29
N ARG A 420 16.07 -7.59 44.03
CA ARG A 420 14.96 -7.52 43.07
C ARG A 420 13.87 -8.55 43.39
N TRP A 421 14.26 -9.71 43.91
CA TRP A 421 13.34 -10.76 44.36
C TRP A 421 12.68 -10.40 45.70
N LYS A 422 13.44 -9.77 46.61
CA LYS A 422 12.92 -9.29 47.90
C LYS A 422 11.88 -8.15 47.72
N ARG A 423 12.13 -7.21 46.80
CA ARG A 423 11.14 -6.15 46.45
C ARG A 423 9.88 -6.70 45.79
N PHE A 424 9.96 -7.80 45.05
CA PHE A 424 8.79 -8.47 44.48
C PHE A 424 7.98 -9.23 45.54
N GLN A 425 8.64 -9.91 46.49
CA GLN A 425 7.97 -10.54 47.63
C GLN A 425 7.30 -9.51 48.56
N ASP A 426 7.98 -8.41 48.88
CA ASP A 426 7.40 -7.33 49.71
C ASP A 426 6.20 -6.65 49.04
N PHE A 427 6.18 -6.55 47.71
CA PHE A 427 5.04 -6.04 46.95
C PHE A 427 3.87 -7.03 46.93
N ALA A 428 4.14 -8.33 46.77
CA ALA A 428 3.12 -9.38 46.77
C ALA A 428 2.45 -9.51 48.15
N SER A 429 3.22 -9.46 49.24
CA SER A 429 2.69 -9.52 50.62
C SER A 429 1.83 -8.30 50.99
N ARG A 430 2.10 -7.11 50.43
CA ARG A 430 1.31 -5.90 50.69
C ARG A 430 0.00 -5.82 49.89
N LYS A 431 -0.10 -6.51 48.75
CA LYS A 431 -1.30 -6.45 47.88
C LYS A 431 -2.25 -7.64 48.03
N LEU A 432 -1.79 -8.78 48.55
CA LEU A 432 -2.61 -9.98 48.70
C LEU A 432 -3.04 -10.26 50.15
N GLY A 433 -2.62 -9.45 51.13
CA GLY A 433 -3.04 -9.54 52.53
C GLY A 433 -4.29 -8.74 52.91
N SER A 434 -5.14 -8.36 51.94
CA SER A 434 -6.33 -7.53 52.16
C SER A 434 -7.58 -8.12 51.49
N VAL A 435 -7.73 -9.44 51.55
CA VAL A 435 -9.04 -10.10 51.48
C VAL A 435 -8.92 -11.39 52.31
N TYR A 436 -9.04 -11.25 53.62
CA TYR A 436 -9.81 -12.08 54.56
C TYR A 436 -9.77 -11.41 55.92
#